data_AF-A0A9N8J8R4-F1
#
_entry.id   AF-A0A9N8J8R4-F1
#
_cell.length_a   1.000
_cell.length_b   1.000
_cell.length_c   1.000
_cell.angle_alpha   90.00
_cell.angle_beta   90.00
_cell.angle_gamma   90.00
#
_symmetry.space_group_name_H-M   'P 1'
#
loop_
_entity.id
_entity.type
_entity.pdbx_description
1 polymer ?
#
loop_
_entity_poly.entity_id
_entity_poly.type
_entity_poly.pdbx_seq_one_letter_code
_entity_poly.pdbx_strand_id
1 'polypeptide(L)' 'MTSINSTQSLVLDLPPSCIEFCPVARDYLVVGTYFLEKKEQDASVGDTAEDDDEKSGDADKKPQTRTGSLVLLRVEGDEV' A
#
# COMPACT_ATOMS: atom_id res chain seq x y z
N MET A 1 -28.23 0.16 19.22
CA MET A 1 -27.13 -0.06 18.26
C MET A 1 -26.10 1.02 18.50
N THR A 2 -24.84 0.66 18.76
CA THR A 2 -23.76 1.64 18.96
C THR A 2 -23.28 2.13 17.61
N SER A 3 -23.34 3.45 17.37
CA SER A 3 -22.79 4.06 16.15
C SER A 3 -21.28 4.13 16.26
N ILE A 4 -20.58 3.59 15.29
CA ILE A 4 -19.12 3.74 15.16
C ILE A 4 -18.88 4.99 14.32
N ASN A 5 -18.15 5.96 14.87
CA ASN A 5 -17.75 7.19 14.17
C ASN A 5 -16.22 7.21 14.06
N SER A 6 -15.70 7.77 12.96
CA SER A 6 -14.26 7.98 12.82
C SER A 6 -13.80 9.10 13.75
N THR A 7 -12.73 8.86 14.52
CA THR A 7 -12.10 9.86 15.41
C THR A 7 -11.00 10.62 14.70
N GLN A 8 -10.19 9.95 13.88
CA GLN A 8 -9.08 10.54 13.13
C GLN A 8 -8.91 9.90 11.74
N SER A 9 -8.24 10.62 10.86
CA SER A 9 -7.88 10.16 9.52
C SER A 9 -6.54 10.74 9.12
N LEU A 10 -5.65 9.87 8.62
CA LEU A 10 -4.34 10.24 8.10
C LEU A 10 -4.23 9.75 6.66
N VAL A 11 -3.88 10.67 5.76
CA VAL A 11 -3.62 10.35 4.35
C VAL A 11 -2.12 10.17 4.17
N LEU A 12 -1.72 9.02 3.62
CA LEU A 12 -0.33 8.73 3.30
C LEU A 12 -0.04 9.09 1.84
N ASP A 13 1.20 9.49 1.56
CA ASP A 13 1.65 9.83 0.20
C ASP A 13 1.64 8.61 -0.74
N LEU A 14 1.78 7.41 -0.19
CA LEU A 14 1.77 6.15 -0.92
C LEU A 14 0.62 5.25 -0.44
N PRO A 15 0.02 4.45 -1.33
CA PRO A 15 -1.05 3.53 -0.96
C PRO A 15 -0.60 2.58 0.18
N PRO A 16 -1.31 2.57 1.33
CA PRO A 16 -1.03 1.62 2.39
C PRO A 16 -1.33 0.21 1.91
N SER A 17 -0.41 -0.70 2.17
CA SER A 17 -0.46 -2.08 1.72
C SER A 17 -0.82 -3.04 2.84
N CYS A 18 -0.27 -2.79 4.02
CA CYS A 18 -0.54 -3.53 5.25
C CYS A 18 -0.38 -2.63 6.47
N ILE A 19 -1.02 -3.02 7.56
CA ILE A 19 -0.91 -2.37 8.86
C ILE A 19 -0.76 -3.44 9.95
N GLU A 20 0.12 -3.22 10.92
CA GLU A 20 0.30 -4.12 12.05
C GLU A 20 0.62 -3.35 13.34
N PHE A 21 -0.06 -3.69 14.43
CA PHE A 21 0.29 -3.20 15.77
C PHE A 21 1.46 -4.00 16.34
N CYS A 22 2.38 -3.32 17.01
CA CYS A 22 3.49 -3.99 17.67
C CYS A 22 2.96 -4.83 18.86
N PRO A 23 3.24 -6.16 18.89
CA PRO A 23 2.70 -7.02 19.94
C PRO A 23 3.28 -6.70 21.33
N VAL A 24 4.49 -6.13 21.38
CA VAL A 24 5.19 -5.77 22.62
C VAL A 24 4.82 -4.35 23.07
N ALA A 25 4.62 -3.43 22.13
CA ALA A 25 4.31 -2.02 22.40
C ALA A 25 3.02 -1.62 21.66
N ARG A 26 1.87 -1.87 22.29
CA ARG A 26 0.53 -1.72 21.68
C ARG A 26 0.18 -0.30 21.24
N ASP A 27 0.90 0.69 21.76
CA ASP A 27 0.76 2.09 21.39
C ASP A 27 1.47 2.40 20.08
N TYR A 28 2.11 1.43 19.43
CA TYR A 28 2.79 1.61 18.15
C TYR A 28 2.20 0.71 17.08
N LEU A 29 2.11 1.27 15.88
CA LEU A 29 1.73 0.53 14.69
C LEU A 29 2.65 0.90 13.53
N VAL A 30 2.83 -0.05 12.63
CA VAL A 30 3.60 0.14 11.40
C VAL A 30 2.65 0.04 10.23
N VAL A 31 2.73 1.02 9.33
CA VAL A 31 2.09 0.96 8.01
C VAL A 31 3.14 0.68 6.96
N GLY A 32 2.97 -0.43 6.24
CA GLY A 32 3.79 -0.76 5.09
C GLY A 32 3.19 -0.20 3.81
N THR A 33 4.03 0.41 2.97
CA THR A 33 3.66 0.86 1.62
C THR A 33 4.47 0.07 0.58
N TYR A 34 3.99 0.03 -0.67
CA TYR A 34 4.78 -0.45 -1.80
C TYR A 34 4.68 0.54 -2.97
N PHE A 35 5.75 0.58 -3.76
CA PHE A 35 5.73 1.12 -5.11
C PHE A 35 5.35 0.01 -6.08
N LEU A 36 4.35 0.27 -6.92
CA LEU A 36 4.16 -0.53 -8.12
C LEU A 36 5.11 0.02 -9.18
N GLU A 37 6.30 -0.56 -9.26
CA GLU A 37 7.20 -0.32 -10.38
C GLU A 37 6.52 -0.81 -11.65
N LYS A 38 6.01 0.13 -12.46
CA LYS A 38 5.67 -0.17 -13.84
C LYS A 38 6.99 -0.47 -14.53
N LYS A 39 7.11 -1.65 -15.13
CA LYS A 39 8.23 -1.93 -16.03
C LYS A 39 8.13 -0.90 -17.14
N GLU A 40 9.01 0.10 -17.14
CA GLU A 40 9.32 0.88 -18.32
C GLU A 40 9.91 -0.12 -19.32
N GLN A 41 9.04 -0.78 -20.09
CA GLN A 41 9.42 -1.08 -21.45
C GLN A 41 9.38 0.26 -22.16
N ASP A 42 10.53 0.71 -22.65
CA ASP A 42 10.64 1.70 -23.71
C ASP A 42 9.56 1.44 -24.77
N ALA A 43 8.41 2.09 -24.63
CA ALA A 43 7.37 2.14 -25.63
C ALA A 43 6.52 3.36 -25.33
N SER A 44 6.92 4.44 -25.99
CA SER A 44 6.07 5.55 -26.37
C SER A 44 4.59 5.18 -26.53
N VAL A 45 3.73 6.10 -26.07
CA VAL A 45 2.31 6.26 -26.37
C VAL A 45 1.34 5.56 -25.42
N GLY A 46 0.52 6.38 -24.76
CA GLY A 46 -0.88 6.04 -24.50
C GLY A 46 -1.22 5.75 -23.04
N ASP A 47 -1.54 6.81 -22.31
CA ASP A 47 -2.45 6.75 -21.17
C ASP A 47 -3.77 6.10 -21.60
N THR A 48 -4.11 4.92 -21.07
CA THR A 48 -5.49 4.50 -20.73
C THR A 48 -5.39 3.30 -19.79
N ALA A 49 -5.92 3.47 -18.58
CA ALA A 49 -6.12 2.40 -17.63
C ALA A 49 -7.29 1.53 -18.09
N GLU A 50 -7.04 0.27 -18.44
CA GLU A 50 -8.06 -0.77 -18.44
C GLU A 50 -7.48 -2.05 -17.83
N ASP A 51 -8.20 -2.52 -16.81
CA ASP A 51 -8.09 -3.81 -16.15
C ASP A 51 -8.52 -4.89 -17.15
N ASP A 52 -7.57 -5.71 -17.62
CA ASP A 52 -7.87 -6.90 -18.41
C ASP A 52 -7.02 -8.07 -17.89
N ASP A 53 -7.52 -8.64 -16.80
CA ASP A 53 -7.14 -9.98 -16.36
C ASP A 53 -7.90 -10.98 -17.23
N GLU A 54 -7.36 -11.34 -18.39
CA GLU A 54 -7.54 -12.69 -18.94
C GLU A 54 -6.55 -13.01 -20.08
N LYS A 55 -5.72 -14.03 -19.82
CA LYS A 55 -5.15 -14.97 -20.80
C LYS A 55 -4.04 -14.47 -21.73
N SER A 56 -2.78 -14.62 -21.30
CA SER A 56 -1.70 -14.96 -22.23
C SER A 56 -0.44 -15.49 -21.54
N GLY A 57 -0.01 -16.68 -21.96
CA GLY A 57 1.37 -17.08 -22.19
C GLY A 57 2.36 -17.07 -21.03
N ASP A 58 2.85 -18.27 -20.69
CA ASP A 58 4.13 -18.49 -20.02
C ASP A 58 5.27 -17.80 -20.79
N ALA A 59 5.59 -16.56 -20.43
CA ALA A 59 6.71 -15.79 -20.97
C ALA A 59 7.30 -14.95 -19.83
N ASP A 60 8.42 -15.42 -19.27
CA ASP A 60 9.41 -14.70 -18.46
C ASP A 60 8.92 -13.41 -17.76
N LYS A 61 7.96 -13.55 -16.83
CA LYS A 61 7.59 -12.46 -15.92
C LYS A 61 8.75 -12.25 -14.95
N LYS A 62 9.72 -11.39 -15.32
CA LYS A 62 10.77 -10.89 -14.41
C LYS A 62 10.11 -10.58 -13.05
N PRO A 63 10.62 -11.11 -11.92
CA PRO A 63 10.02 -10.90 -10.62
C PRO A 63 9.90 -9.40 -10.37
N GLN A 64 8.71 -8.96 -9.99
CA GLN A 64 8.45 -7.56 -9.67
C GLN A 64 9.31 -7.17 -8.47
N THR A 65 10.11 -6.11 -8.59
CA THR A 65 10.82 -5.52 -7.46
C THR A 65 9.78 -4.88 -6.54
N ARG A 66 9.80 -5.25 -5.26
CA ARG A 66 8.94 -4.64 -4.24
C ARG A 66 9.76 -3.64 -3.46
N THR A 67 9.79 -2.40 -3.94
CA THR A 67 10.31 -1.25 -3.19
C THR A 67 9.16 -0.59 -2.44
N GLY A 68 9.42 0.06 -1.31
CA GLY A 68 8.37 0.61 -0.45
C GLY A 68 8.93 1.31 0.78
N SER A 69 8.05 1.78 1.65
CA SER A 69 8.43 2.40 2.93
C SER A 69 7.68 1.78 4.10
N LEU A 70 8.27 1.93 5.29
CA LEU A 70 7.63 1.62 6.56
C LEU A 70 7.43 2.93 7.33
N VAL A 71 6.19 3.20 7.73
CA VAL A 71 5.83 4.37 8.54
C VAL A 71 5.50 3.88 9.95
N LEU A 72 6.23 4.36 10.96
CA LEU A 72 5.95 4.08 12.36
C LEU A 72 5.06 5.18 12.92
N LEU A 73 3.89 4.80 13.42
CA LEU A 73 2.93 5.69 14.08
C LEU A 73 2.80 5.29 15.55
N ARG A 74 2.55 6.29 16.40
CA ARG A 74 2.29 6.11 17.83
C ARG A 74 0.87 6.57 18.12
N VAL A 75 0.09 5.72 18.77
CA VAL A 75 -1.24 6.03 19.25
C VAL A 75 -1.15 6.60 20.66
N GLU A 76 -1.64 7.83 20.85
CA GLU A 76 -1.75 8.49 22.15
C GLU A 76 -3.24 8.75 22.45
N GLY A 77 -3.88 7.80 23.13
CA GLY A 77 -5.32 7.85 23.37
C GLY A 77 -6.11 7.65 22.07
N ASP A 78 -6.80 8.70 21.62
CA ASP A 78 -7.54 8.72 20.35
C ASP A 78 -6.73 9.40 19.22
N GLU A 79 -5.48 9.80 19.49
CA GLU A 79 -4.60 10.48 18.53
C GLU A 79 -3.58 9.54 17.89
N VAL A 80 -3.29 9.73 16.59
CA VAL A 80 -2.37 8.92 15.78
C VAL A 80 -1.37 9.76 14.99
#